data_AF-A0A0R2AT32-F1
#
_entry.id   AF-A0A0R2AT32-F1
#
_cell.length_a   1.000
_cell.length_b   1.000
_cell.length_c   1.000
_cell.angle_alpha   90.00
_cell.angle_beta   90.00
_cell.angle_gamma   90.00
#
_symmetry.space_group_name_H-M   'P 1'
#
loop_
_entity.id
_entity.type
_entity.pdbx_description
1 polymer ?
#
loop_
_entity_poly.entity_id
_entity_poly.type
_entity_poly.pdbx_seq_one_letter_code
_entity_poly.pdbx_strand_id
1 'polypeptide(L)'
;MFHFAFGNKLVLKSVVNTKAYYPLVLDTNGFKSYYIKVNSQNEISHLNNYYYLSDGKKNVVNSNQALVLDNNFNNYRNLYKISSRYKNRDLNKSLVIQDLDSKTQKAWVLTMQSWYKDNLINGIGFKAGKLYDKYTVIRVPDSSYIYNENE
;
A
#
# COMPACT_ATOMS: atom_id res chain seq x y z
N MET A 1 4.89 -9.25 19.67
CA MET A 1 4.53 -7.92 19.17
C MET A 1 5.44 -7.59 17.98
N PHE A 2 4.96 -7.67 16.73
CA PHE A 2 5.82 -7.51 15.54
C PHE A 2 5.94 -6.05 15.13
N HIS A 3 7.18 -5.55 15.12
CA HIS A 3 7.50 -4.17 14.76
C HIS A 3 7.73 -4.05 13.26
N PHE A 4 6.75 -3.46 12.56
CA PHE A 4 7.02 -2.83 11.27
C PHE A 4 7.75 -1.52 11.54
N ALA A 5 9.07 -1.58 11.68
CA ALA A 5 9.89 -0.37 11.80
C ALA A 5 10.06 0.25 10.41
N PHE A 6 9.46 1.42 10.20
CA PHE A 6 9.77 2.29 9.06
C PHE A 6 10.76 3.36 9.50
N GLY A 7 11.90 3.42 8.81
CA GLY A 7 12.97 4.39 9.07
C GLY A 7 14.06 3.93 10.03
N ASN A 8 15.17 4.67 10.00
CA ASN A 8 16.34 4.46 10.87
C ASN A 8 15.96 4.57 12.36
N LYS A 9 16.74 3.95 13.25
CA LYS A 9 16.51 3.87 14.71
C LYS A 9 16.22 5.24 15.39
N LEU A 10 16.70 6.33 14.79
CA LEU A 10 16.45 7.72 15.22
C LEU A 10 15.05 8.24 14.86
N VAL A 11 14.47 7.80 13.72
CA VAL A 11 13.12 8.18 13.26
C VAL A 11 12.03 7.57 14.14
N LEU A 12 12.25 6.37 14.68
CA LEU A 12 11.27 5.66 15.53
C LEU A 12 10.99 6.38 16.86
N LYS A 13 11.91 7.22 17.35
CA LYS A 13 11.67 8.02 18.56
C LYS A 13 10.72 9.19 18.29
N SER A 14 10.72 9.73 17.07
CA SER A 14 9.97 10.92 16.68
C SER A 14 8.68 10.66 15.92
N VAL A 15 8.39 9.42 15.49
CA VAL A 15 7.14 9.09 14.78
C VAL A 15 6.31 7.99 15.46
N VAL A 16 4.99 8.10 15.36
CA VAL A 16 4.01 7.06 15.74
C VAL A 16 3.41 6.47 14.46
N ASN A 17 3.25 5.15 14.44
CA ASN A 17 2.71 4.43 13.28
C ASN A 17 1.27 4.02 13.55
N THR A 18 0.38 4.33 12.61
CA THR A 18 -1.00 3.84 12.58
C THR A 18 -1.18 2.91 11.39
N LYS A 19 -2.10 1.96 11.53
CA LYS A 19 -2.46 1.00 10.48
C LYS A 19 -3.97 0.98 10.33
N ALA A 20 -4.46 0.98 9.10
CA ALA A 20 -5.85 0.79 8.77
C ALA A 20 -5.96 -0.23 7.64
N TYR A 21 -6.94 -1.12 7.70
CA TYR A 21 -7.18 -2.09 6.65
C TYR A 21 -8.65 -2.12 6.28
N TYR A 22 -8.92 -2.41 5.01
CA TYR A 22 -10.27 -2.57 4.49
C TYR A 22 -10.31 -3.69 3.44
N PRO A 23 -11.37 -4.50 3.38
CA PRO A 23 -11.57 -5.42 2.28
C PRO A 23 -11.74 -4.63 0.97
N LEU A 24 -11.22 -5.19 -0.12
CA LEU A 24 -11.47 -4.66 -1.45
C LEU A 24 -12.85 -5.08 -1.94
N VAL A 25 -13.46 -4.22 -2.73
CA VAL A 25 -14.74 -4.50 -3.40
C VAL A 25 -14.47 -4.59 -4.89
N LEU A 26 -15.12 -5.55 -5.55
CA LEU A 26 -15.05 -5.67 -7.01
C LEU A 26 -15.70 -4.45 -7.67
N ASP A 27 -14.98 -3.89 -8.65
CA ASP A 27 -15.53 -2.96 -9.63
C ASP A 27 -15.63 -3.68 -10.99
N THR A 28 -16.36 -3.10 -11.92
CA THR A 28 -16.54 -3.64 -13.27
C THR A 28 -16.48 -2.54 -14.32
N ASN A 29 -15.93 -2.85 -15.49
CA ASN A 29 -15.96 -1.97 -16.66
C ASN A 29 -17.04 -2.39 -17.67
N GLY A 30 -17.95 -3.29 -17.27
CA GLY A 30 -18.97 -3.88 -18.15
C GLY A 30 -18.54 -5.18 -18.83
N PHE A 31 -17.24 -5.46 -18.93
CA PHE A 31 -16.69 -6.66 -19.58
C PHE A 31 -15.88 -7.55 -18.64
N LYS A 32 -15.15 -6.95 -17.70
CA LYS A 32 -14.30 -7.63 -16.72
C LYS A 32 -14.57 -7.06 -15.33
N SER A 33 -14.54 -7.95 -14.34
CA SER A 33 -14.53 -7.57 -12.93
C SER A 33 -13.09 -7.47 -12.43
N TYR A 34 -12.78 -6.44 -11.66
CA TYR A 34 -11.43 -6.18 -11.16
C TYR A 34 -11.48 -5.58 -9.76
N TYR A 35 -10.42 -5.76 -8.99
CA TYR A 35 -10.25 -5.08 -7.70
C TYR A 35 -9.44 -3.78 -7.84
N ILE A 36 -8.53 -3.76 -8.82
CA ILE A 36 -7.66 -2.61 -9.08
C ILE A 36 -7.74 -2.26 -10.56
N LYS A 37 -7.93 -0.98 -10.85
CA LYS A 37 -7.64 -0.40 -12.16
C LYS A 37 -6.32 0.35 -12.11
N VAL A 38 -5.43 0.07 -13.04
CA VAL A 38 -4.15 0.76 -13.21
C VAL A 38 -4.25 1.73 -14.38
N ASN A 39 -3.95 2.99 -14.11
CA ASN A 39 -3.74 3.99 -15.15
C ASN A 39 -2.27 4.40 -15.12
N SER A 40 -1.56 4.13 -16.20
CA SER A 40 -0.17 4.53 -16.37
C SER A 40 -0.11 5.92 -17.00
N GLN A 41 0.33 6.93 -16.26
CA GLN A 41 0.59 8.24 -16.86
C GLN A 41 1.86 8.16 -17.72
N ASN A 42 1.83 8.78 -18.91
CA ASN A 42 2.88 8.91 -19.94
C ASN A 42 4.27 8.32 -19.64
N GLU A 43 4.86 7.69 -20.67
CA GLU A 43 6.14 6.95 -20.68
C GLU A 43 7.32 7.59 -19.94
N ILE A 44 7.32 8.92 -19.77
CA ILE A 44 8.40 9.70 -19.18
C ILE A 44 8.47 9.55 -17.63
N SER A 45 7.34 9.34 -16.93
CA SER A 45 7.33 9.40 -15.46
C SER A 45 7.39 8.05 -14.75
N HIS A 46 7.05 6.95 -15.44
CA HIS A 46 6.86 5.61 -14.86
C HIS A 46 5.95 5.57 -13.61
N LEU A 47 5.10 6.59 -13.41
CA LEU A 47 4.18 6.67 -12.29
C LEU A 47 2.79 6.17 -12.70
N ASN A 48 2.26 5.26 -11.91
CA ASN A 48 0.95 4.67 -12.13
C ASN A 48 0.02 5.07 -11.00
N ASN A 49 -1.25 5.29 -11.33
CA ASN A 49 -2.31 5.48 -10.36
C ASN A 49 -3.12 4.19 -10.25
N TYR A 50 -3.29 3.70 -9.02
CA TYR A 50 -4.15 2.56 -8.70
C TYR A 50 -5.47 3.06 -8.17
N TYR A 51 -6.54 2.74 -8.88
CA TYR A 51 -7.91 2.98 -8.47
C TYR A 51 -8.49 1.69 -7.91
N TYR A 52 -9.15 1.77 -6.76
CA TYR A 52 -9.76 0.62 -6.11
C TYR A 52 -10.98 1.03 -5.29
N LEU A 53 -11.91 0.09 -5.09
CA LEU A 53 -13.04 0.26 -4.18
C LEU A 53 -12.74 -0.39 -2.84
N SER A 54 -12.97 0.35 -1.77
CA SER A 54 -12.92 -0.15 -0.39
C SER A 54 -13.75 0.75 0.51
N ASP A 55 -14.40 0.18 1.52
CA ASP A 55 -15.22 0.95 2.47
C ASP A 55 -16.29 1.82 1.77
N GLY A 56 -16.92 1.26 0.72
CA GLY A 56 -17.95 1.94 -0.06
C GLY A 56 -17.48 3.15 -0.88
N LYS A 57 -16.17 3.38 -1.03
CA LYS A 57 -15.61 4.55 -1.72
C LYS A 57 -14.59 4.15 -2.78
N LYS A 58 -14.52 4.96 -3.85
CA LYS A 58 -13.44 4.93 -4.84
C LYS A 58 -12.23 5.63 -4.26
N ASN A 59 -11.12 4.93 -4.20
CA ASN A 59 -9.85 5.42 -3.72
C ASN A 59 -8.83 5.43 -4.85
N VAL A 60 -7.84 6.33 -4.75
CA VAL A 60 -6.71 6.40 -5.66
C VAL A 60 -5.41 6.49 -4.87
N VAL A 61 -4.39 5.75 -5.29
CA VAL A 61 -3.04 5.87 -4.74
C VAL A 61 -2.00 5.78 -5.85
N ASN A 62 -0.94 6.56 -5.72
CA ASN A 62 0.16 6.56 -6.66
C ASN A 62 1.17 5.44 -6.36
N SER A 63 1.77 4.86 -7.39
CA SER A 63 2.76 3.79 -7.31
C SER A 63 4.00 4.13 -6.47
N ASN A 64 4.33 5.41 -6.27
CA ASN A 64 5.41 5.81 -5.35
C ASN A 64 5.11 5.52 -3.87
N GLN A 65 3.84 5.45 -3.50
CA GLN A 65 3.37 5.24 -2.13
C GLN A 65 2.57 3.95 -1.98
N ALA A 66 2.60 3.08 -2.99
CA ALA A 66 1.80 1.87 -3.01
C ALA A 66 2.56 0.66 -3.55
N LEU A 67 2.13 -0.51 -3.08
CA LEU A 67 2.58 -1.81 -3.55
C LEU A 67 1.36 -2.69 -3.80
N VAL A 68 1.31 -3.32 -4.97
CA VAL A 68 0.28 -4.31 -5.31
C VAL A 68 0.89 -5.71 -5.17
N LEU A 69 0.19 -6.62 -4.49
CA LEU A 69 0.61 -7.99 -4.23
C LEU A 69 -0.43 -8.98 -4.78
N ASP A 70 -0.03 -9.84 -5.71
CA ASP A 70 -0.83 -10.98 -6.20
C ASP A 70 -0.36 -12.31 -5.59
N ASN A 71 -0.98 -13.44 -5.94
CA ASN A 71 -0.63 -14.75 -5.38
C ASN A 71 0.82 -15.18 -5.68
N ASN A 72 1.48 -14.56 -6.66
CA ASN A 72 2.85 -14.85 -7.05
C ASN A 72 3.81 -13.87 -6.38
N PHE A 73 3.82 -13.88 -5.05
CA PHE A 73 4.68 -13.04 -4.21
C PHE A 73 6.18 -13.12 -4.54
N ASN A 74 6.64 -14.19 -5.21
CA ASN A 74 8.05 -14.40 -5.59
C ASN A 74 8.36 -13.99 -7.03
N ASN A 75 7.35 -13.78 -7.89
CA ASN A 75 7.53 -13.10 -9.17
C ASN A 75 7.07 -11.65 -9.03
N TYR A 76 7.91 -10.83 -8.39
CA TYR A 76 7.88 -9.37 -8.51
C TYR A 76 8.14 -8.89 -9.97
N ARG A 77 7.97 -9.77 -10.96
CA ARG A 77 8.55 -9.65 -12.30
C ARG A 77 7.85 -8.65 -13.18
N ASN A 78 6.71 -8.05 -12.82
CA ASN A 78 6.20 -7.00 -13.69
C ASN A 78 5.27 -5.93 -13.14
N LEU A 79 4.67 -6.03 -11.96
CA LEU A 79 3.61 -5.07 -11.64
C LEU A 79 4.11 -4.05 -10.61
N TYR A 80 4.92 -3.15 -11.17
CA TYR A 80 5.15 -1.78 -10.73
C TYR A 80 6.16 -1.54 -9.60
N LYS A 81 6.80 -0.37 -9.71
CA LYS A 81 7.96 0.10 -8.98
C LYS A 81 7.75 -0.02 -7.47
N ILE A 82 8.16 -1.16 -6.89
CA ILE A 82 8.26 -1.34 -5.44
C ILE A 82 9.09 -0.17 -4.93
N SER A 83 8.52 0.67 -4.06
CA SER A 83 9.34 1.70 -3.42
C SER A 83 10.51 0.99 -2.74
N SER A 84 11.74 1.38 -3.07
CA SER A 84 12.97 0.67 -2.69
C SER A 84 13.09 0.38 -1.18
N ARG A 85 12.30 1.09 -0.37
CA ARG A 85 12.12 0.92 1.08
C ARG A 85 11.56 -0.46 1.50
N TYR A 86 10.97 -1.24 0.59
CA TYR A 86 10.25 -2.50 0.92
C TYR A 86 10.78 -3.74 0.20
N LYS A 87 11.74 -3.58 -0.73
CA LYS A 87 12.26 -4.65 -1.60
C LYS A 87 12.92 -5.83 -0.85
N ASN A 88 13.29 -5.63 0.42
CA ASN A 88 14.06 -6.60 1.22
C ASN A 88 13.30 -7.17 2.44
N ARG A 89 11.97 -7.08 2.49
CA ARG A 89 11.20 -7.71 3.58
C ARG A 89 10.43 -8.91 3.06
N ASP A 90 10.57 -10.06 3.73
CA ASP A 90 9.74 -11.24 3.53
C ASP A 90 8.29 -10.92 3.93
N LEU A 91 7.55 -10.22 3.05
CA LEU A 91 6.16 -9.85 3.27
C LEU A 91 5.27 -11.08 3.51
N ASN A 92 5.62 -12.23 2.94
CA ASN A 92 4.90 -13.51 3.13
C ASN A 92 4.94 -14.02 4.57
N LYS A 93 5.99 -13.67 5.32
CA LYS A 93 6.15 -14.06 6.73
C LYS A 93 5.52 -13.05 7.69
N SER A 94 4.94 -11.96 7.18
CA SER A 94 4.21 -11.02 7.99
C SER A 94 2.95 -11.67 8.55
N LEU A 95 2.87 -11.84 9.87
CA LEU A 95 1.65 -12.30 10.54
C LEU A 95 0.44 -11.39 10.26
N VAL A 96 0.67 -10.10 10.05
CA VAL A 96 -0.40 -9.16 9.69
C VAL A 96 -0.96 -9.48 8.31
N ILE A 97 -0.09 -9.83 7.35
CA ILE A 97 -0.51 -10.19 5.99
C ILE A 97 -1.25 -11.54 6.02
N GLN A 98 -0.75 -12.52 6.78
CA GLN A 98 -1.41 -13.82 6.92
C GLN A 98 -2.78 -13.71 7.57
N ASP A 99 -2.91 -12.90 8.62
CA ASP A 99 -4.20 -12.63 9.28
C ASP A 99 -5.20 -11.98 8.31
N LEU A 100 -4.77 -10.94 7.57
CA LEU A 100 -5.62 -10.29 6.58
C LEU A 100 -6.00 -11.23 5.44
N ASP A 101 -5.06 -12.01 4.90
CA ASP A 101 -5.31 -13.00 3.85
C ASP A 101 -6.37 -14.01 4.28
N SER A 102 -6.36 -14.46 5.54
CA SER A 102 -7.35 -15.40 6.07
C SER A 102 -8.76 -14.82 6.22
N LYS A 103 -8.89 -13.52 6.50
CA LYS A 103 -10.17 -12.85 6.75
C LYS A 103 -10.85 -12.32 5.49
N THR A 104 -10.07 -12.05 4.45
CA THR A 104 -10.53 -11.24 3.30
C THR A 104 -10.27 -11.92 1.96
N GLN A 105 -10.03 -13.23 1.95
CA GLN A 105 -9.77 -14.01 0.73
C GLN A 105 -8.68 -13.38 -0.16
N LYS A 106 -7.66 -12.77 0.47
CA LYS A 106 -6.56 -12.07 -0.22
C LYS A 106 -7.01 -10.89 -1.09
N ALA A 107 -8.13 -10.25 -0.76
CA ALA A 107 -8.63 -9.04 -1.41
C ALA A 107 -8.77 -7.92 -0.36
N TRP A 108 -7.69 -7.18 -0.13
CA TRP A 108 -7.64 -6.17 0.92
C TRP A 108 -6.65 -5.05 0.63
N VAL A 109 -6.85 -3.91 1.28
CA VAL A 109 -5.91 -2.80 1.30
C VAL A 109 -5.48 -2.51 2.73
N LEU A 110 -4.18 -2.32 2.94
CA LEU A 110 -3.56 -1.93 4.20
C LEU A 110 -2.86 -0.58 4.00
N THR A 111 -3.32 0.44 4.69
CA THR A 111 -2.65 1.74 4.76
C THR A 111 -1.88 1.84 6.07
N MET A 112 -0.61 2.21 5.96
CA MET A 112 0.29 2.49 7.07
C MET A 112 0.63 3.97 7.02
N GLN A 113 0.43 4.68 8.13
CA GLN A 113 0.79 6.09 8.23
C GLN A 113 1.76 6.27 9.39
N SER A 114 2.77 7.10 9.16
CA SER A 114 3.70 7.55 10.18
C SER A 114 3.44 9.01 10.45
N TRP A 115 3.19 9.37 11.70
CA TRP A 115 2.91 10.72 12.15
C TRP A 115 4.01 11.19 13.08
N TYR A 116 4.45 12.43 12.97
CA TYR A 116 5.37 12.98 13.96
C TYR A 116 4.68 13.08 15.32
N LYS A 117 5.30 12.49 16.35
CA LYS A 117 4.83 12.57 17.73
C LYS A 117 4.80 14.02 18.21
N ASP A 118 3.86 14.30 19.09
CA ASP A 118 3.86 15.55 19.82
C ASP A 118 4.91 15.49 20.94
N ASN A 119 6.09 16.06 20.69
CA ASN A 119 7.18 16.17 21.65
C ASN A 119 8.03 17.41 21.36
N LEU A 120 8.82 17.84 22.35
CA LEU A 120 9.63 19.07 22.26
C LEU A 120 10.57 19.08 21.05
N ILE A 121 11.16 17.93 20.69
CA ILE A 121 12.08 17.81 19.55
C ILE A 121 11.36 18.08 18.22
N ASN A 122 10.15 17.54 18.04
CA ASN A 122 9.33 17.76 16.83
C ASN A 122 8.60 19.12 16.84
N GLY A 123 8.36 19.68 18.02
CA GLY A 123 7.72 20.99 18.24
C GLY A 123 8.60 22.15 17.77
N ILE A 124 9.91 22.11 18.05
CA ILE A 124 10.87 23.14 17.59
C ILE A 124 10.92 23.22 16.05
N GLY A 125 10.70 22.09 15.36
CA GLY A 125 10.66 22.03 13.90
C GLY A 125 9.29 22.30 13.27
N PHE A 126 8.25 22.62 14.05
CA PHE A 126 6.85 22.73 13.59
C PHE A 126 6.34 21.50 12.82
N LYS A 127 6.82 20.30 13.20
CA LYS A 127 6.43 19.03 12.57
C LYS A 127 5.48 18.20 13.42
N ALA A 128 5.33 18.52 14.70
CA ALA A 128 4.42 17.82 15.62
C ALA A 128 3.03 17.66 15.01
N GLY A 129 2.48 16.44 15.04
CA GLY A 129 1.16 16.11 14.49
C GLY A 129 1.07 16.03 12.96
N LYS A 130 2.13 16.37 12.21
CA LYS A 130 2.12 16.26 10.74
C LYS A 130 2.39 14.82 10.29
N LEU A 131 1.76 14.46 9.17
CA LEU A 131 2.04 13.20 8.48
C LEU A 131 3.50 13.21 7.98
N TYR A 132 4.28 12.22 8.40
CA TYR A 132 5.65 12.01 7.95
C TYR A 132 5.69 11.20 6.66
N ASP A 133 4.97 10.06 6.65
CA ASP A 133 4.94 9.16 5.50
C ASP A 133 3.63 8.38 5.49
N LYS A 134 3.20 7.99 4.29
CA LYS A 134 2.03 7.13 4.07
C LYS A 134 2.40 6.09 3.04
N TYR A 135 2.10 4.84 3.35
CA TYR A 135 2.33 3.72 2.47
C TYR A 135 1.13 2.80 2.41
N THR A 136 0.81 2.31 1.22
CA THR A 136 -0.35 1.47 0.96
C THR A 136 0.08 0.13 0.38
N VAL A 137 -0.40 -0.97 0.94
CA VAL A 137 -0.25 -2.30 0.36
C VAL A 137 -1.62 -2.74 -0.09
N ILE A 138 -1.76 -3.09 -1.36
CA ILE A 138 -2.99 -3.60 -1.94
C ILE A 138 -2.75 -5.06 -2.29
N ARG A 139 -3.55 -5.95 -1.71
CA ARG A 139 -3.52 -7.38 -1.98
C ARG A 139 -4.66 -7.73 -2.92
N VAL A 140 -4.34 -8.39 -4.02
CA VAL A 140 -5.31 -9.02 -4.91
C VAL A 140 -5.16 -10.53 -4.90
N PRO A 141 -6.25 -11.30 -5.09
CA PRO A 141 -6.15 -12.76 -5.09
C PRO A 141 -5.31 -13.28 -6.26
N ASP A 142 -5.41 -12.64 -7.43
CA ASP A 142 -4.74 -13.06 -8.66
C ASP A 142 -4.54 -11.84 -9.58
N SER A 143 -3.54 -11.91 -10.46
CA SER A 143 -3.23 -10.83 -11.41
C SER A 143 -4.35 -10.59 -12.43
N SER A 144 -5.19 -11.60 -12.70
CA SER A 144 -6.39 -11.46 -13.55
C SER A 144 -7.42 -10.45 -13.02
N TYR A 145 -7.39 -10.11 -11.73
CA TYR A 145 -8.24 -9.06 -11.14
C TYR A 145 -7.64 -7.65 -11.18
N ILE A 146 -6.53 -7.47 -11.91
CA ILE A 146 -5.93 -6.17 -12.19
C ILE A 146 -6.30 -5.77 -13.62
N TYR A 147 -6.97 -4.64 -13.76
CA TYR A 147 -7.33 -4.09 -15.05
C TYR A 147 -6.37 -2.96 -15.43
N ASN A 148 -5.68 -3.09 -16.56
CA ASN A 148 -4.84 -2.04 -17.13
C ASN A 148 -5.67 -1.22 -18.12
N GLU A 149 -5.83 0.09 -17.87
CA GLU A 149 -6.67 0.96 -18.70
C GLU A 149 -6.01 1.31 -20.04
N ASN A 150 -4.67 1.25 -20.12
CA ASN A 150 -3.87 1.66 -21.26
C ASN A 150 -3.23 0.47 -22.02
N GLU A 151 -3.71 -0.75 -21.78
CA GLU A 151 -3.37 -1.97 -22.55
C GLU A 151 -4.56 -2.40 -23.42
#